data_AF-A0A0V8BFY0-F1
#
_entry.id   AF-A0A0V8BFY0-F1
#
_cell.length_a   1.000
_cell.length_b   1.000
_cell.length_c   1.000
_cell.angle_alpha   90.00
_cell.angle_beta   90.00
_cell.angle_gamma   90.00
#
_symmetry.space_group_name_H-M   'P 1'
#
loop_
_entity.id
_entity.type
_entity.pdbx_description
1 polymer ?
#
loop_
_entity_poly.entity_id
_entity_poly.type
_entity_poly.pdbx_seq_one_letter_code
_entity_poly.pdbx_strand_id
1 'polypeptide(L)'
;MMSFERIDLMLEEMQVPLAEYELIVNNYMPNFQEFFILELEKAEFSQNRDKIKELYSEVKETGNHLLTITVKTKLGTISQTEVKEIETYLCNIEEWGYFELTLFYFVSDYLNVNQLELLLFNFDKRCENYCRVLKYRRRLLQIAYKSVAIYAANGERAKAENILEMTKKYRTVGVDLYSEVLRHLARGIIIFNFENAEVGEEKINYALETLEEFGGMKIKEFYQKKMEKYLKKSI
;
A
#
# COMPACT_ATOMS: atom_id res chain seq x y z
N MET A 1 16.99 33.22 -10.91
CA MET A 1 16.83 31.91 -10.23
C MET A 1 18.20 31.28 -10.08
N MET A 2 18.52 30.73 -8.91
CA MET A 2 19.71 29.91 -8.72
C MET A 2 19.52 28.58 -9.48
N SER A 3 20.56 28.04 -10.12
CA SER A 3 20.46 26.71 -10.75
C SER A 3 20.41 25.61 -9.70
N PHE A 4 19.75 24.50 -10.00
CA PHE A 4 19.64 23.35 -9.10
C PHE A 4 21.01 22.82 -8.68
N GLU A 5 21.95 22.73 -9.63
CA GLU A 5 23.35 22.33 -9.38
C GLU A 5 24.03 23.20 -8.31
N ARG A 6 23.74 24.50 -8.26
CA ARG A 6 24.33 25.39 -7.25
C ARG A 6 23.73 25.15 -5.87
N ILE A 7 22.44 24.83 -5.80
CA ILE A 7 21.79 24.47 -4.54
C ILE A 7 22.38 23.15 -4.03
N ASP A 8 22.56 22.16 -4.90
CA ASP A 8 23.14 20.86 -4.55
C ASP A 8 24.57 21.00 -4.01
N LEU A 9 25.43 21.75 -4.70
CA LEU A 9 26.79 22.04 -4.23
C LEU A 9 26.82 22.76 -2.87
N MET A 10 25.93 23.73 -2.65
CA MET A 10 25.86 24.43 -1.36
C MET A 10 25.43 23.49 -0.23
N LEU A 11 24.49 22.58 -0.52
CA LEU A 11 24.00 21.60 0.42
C LEU A 11 25.05 20.54 0.76
N GLU A 12 25.85 20.11 -0.22
CA GLU A 12 27.02 19.25 0.00
C GLU A 12 28.04 19.91 0.94
N GLU A 13 28.38 21.19 0.72
CA GLU A 13 29.28 21.96 1.59
C GLU A 13 28.73 22.10 3.02
N MET A 14 27.40 22.21 3.16
CA MET A 14 26.71 22.25 4.45
C MET A 14 26.55 20.87 5.10
N GLN A 15 26.88 19.78 4.38
CA GLN A 15 26.62 18.40 4.78
C GLN A 15 25.14 18.11 5.07
N VAL A 16 24.24 18.83 4.39
CA VAL A 16 22.79 18.67 4.54
C VAL A 16 22.24 18.08 3.24
N PRO A 17 21.70 16.85 3.25
CA PRO A 17 21.04 16.28 2.07
C PRO A 17 19.87 17.16 1.59
N LEU A 18 19.65 17.23 0.28
CA LEU A 18 18.53 18.00 -0.29
C LEU A 18 17.17 17.64 0.30
N ALA A 19 16.92 16.35 0.56
CA ALA A 19 15.68 15.90 1.19
C ALA A 19 15.52 16.45 2.63
N GLU A 20 16.61 16.59 3.38
CA GLU A 20 16.59 17.17 4.72
C GLU A 20 16.39 18.68 4.67
N TYR A 21 17.03 19.35 3.71
CA TYR A 21 16.84 20.78 3.48
C TYR A 21 15.38 21.12 3.14
N GLU A 22 14.74 20.36 2.23
CA GLU A 22 13.33 20.54 1.90
C GLU A 22 12.44 20.41 3.15
N LEU A 23 12.71 19.42 4.01
CA LEU A 23 11.99 19.25 5.26
C LEU A 23 12.16 20.47 6.16
N ILE A 24 13.38 20.98 6.35
CA ILE A 24 13.64 22.14 7.22
C ILE A 24 12.93 23.38 6.70
N VAL A 25 13.03 23.66 5.39
CA VAL A 25 12.41 24.83 4.76
C VAL A 25 10.89 24.77 4.85
N ASN A 26 10.31 23.58 4.73
CA ASN A 26 8.87 23.37 4.80
C ASN A 26 8.36 23.14 6.24
N ASN A 27 9.14 23.46 7.28
CA ASN A 27 8.76 23.22 8.70
C ASN A 27 8.37 21.76 9.00
N TYR A 28 9.12 20.83 8.42
CA TYR A 28 8.87 19.38 8.46
C TYR A 28 7.51 18.96 7.90
N MET A 29 6.85 19.82 7.12
CA MET A 29 5.63 19.47 6.41
C MET A 29 5.98 18.87 5.05
N PRO A 30 5.50 17.65 4.75
CA PRO A 30 5.64 17.10 3.41
C PRO A 30 4.78 17.91 2.43
N ASN A 31 5.03 17.73 1.13
CA ASN A 31 4.20 18.36 0.10
C ASN A 31 2.71 17.94 0.26
N PHE A 32 1.79 18.74 -0.28
CA PHE A 32 0.34 18.55 -0.09
C PHE A 32 -0.12 17.11 -0.38
N GLN A 33 0.38 16.51 -1.46
CA GLN A 33 0.00 15.16 -1.87
C GLN A 33 0.47 14.10 -0.88
N GLU A 34 1.70 14.19 -0.40
CA GLU A 34 2.22 13.28 0.62
C GLU A 34 1.52 13.48 1.97
N PHE A 35 1.28 14.73 2.38
CA PHE A 35 0.52 15.04 3.58
C PHE A 35 -0.88 14.44 3.52
N PHE A 36 -1.58 14.63 2.40
CA PHE A 36 -2.92 14.12 2.18
C PHE A 36 -2.98 12.59 2.26
N ILE A 37 -2.03 11.89 1.62
CA ILE A 37 -1.94 10.43 1.68
C ILE A 37 -1.75 9.97 3.13
N LEU A 38 -0.85 10.61 3.89
CA LEU A 38 -0.61 10.25 5.28
C LEU A 38 -1.86 10.44 6.14
N GLU A 39 -2.58 11.54 5.99
CA GLU A 39 -3.82 11.79 6.73
C GLU A 39 -4.94 10.80 6.35
N LEU A 40 -5.05 10.45 5.07
CA LEU A 40 -6.00 9.43 4.60
C LEU A 40 -5.70 8.07 5.22
N GLU A 41 -4.43 7.67 5.29
CA GLU A 41 -4.02 6.40 5.90
C GLU A 41 -4.26 6.36 7.40
N LYS A 42 -3.93 7.44 8.12
CA LYS A 42 -4.25 7.56 9.55
C LYS A 42 -5.75 7.46 9.80
N ALA A 43 -6.56 8.13 8.96
CA ALA A 43 -8.01 8.08 9.05
C ALA A 43 -8.54 6.67 8.75
N GLU A 44 -7.96 5.97 7.78
CA GLU A 44 -8.29 4.58 7.44
C GLU A 44 -7.96 3.63 8.62
N PHE A 45 -6.74 3.68 9.16
CA PHE A 45 -6.34 2.83 10.29
C PHE A 45 -7.15 3.13 11.55
N SER A 46 -7.51 4.39 11.77
CA SER A 46 -8.38 4.80 12.89
C SER A 46 -9.86 4.57 12.61
N GLN A 47 -10.21 4.11 11.41
CA GLN A 47 -11.58 3.90 10.95
C GLN A 47 -12.46 5.16 11.11
N ASN A 48 -11.85 6.35 11.02
CA ASN A 48 -12.51 7.63 11.20
C ASN A 48 -13.19 8.06 9.90
N ARG A 49 -14.43 7.62 9.70
CA ARG A 49 -15.19 7.90 8.48
C ARG A 49 -15.48 9.39 8.27
N ASP A 50 -15.63 10.15 9.33
CA ASP A 50 -15.91 11.59 9.21
C ASP A 50 -14.67 12.34 8.72
N LYS A 51 -13.48 11.97 9.20
CA LYS A 51 -12.23 12.51 8.65
C LYS A 51 -12.03 12.15 7.17
N ILE A 52 -12.43 10.95 6.75
CA ILE A 52 -12.38 10.55 5.33
C ILE A 52 -13.33 11.42 4.48
N LYS A 53 -14.51 11.79 5.00
CA LYS A 53 -15.44 12.69 4.30
C LYS A 53 -14.90 14.13 4.23
N GLU A 54 -14.24 14.61 5.29
CA GLU A 54 -13.55 15.92 5.27
C GLU A 54 -12.50 15.94 4.16
N LEU A 55 -11.61 14.93 4.14
CA LEU A 55 -10.56 14.79 3.12
C LEU A 55 -11.14 14.70 1.70
N TYR A 56 -12.30 14.08 1.54
CA TYR A 56 -13.01 14.05 0.25
C TYR A 56 -13.43 15.45 -0.23
N SER A 57 -13.93 16.29 0.68
CA SER A 57 -14.31 17.67 0.35
C SER A 57 -13.08 18.51 0.01
N GLU A 58 -12.04 18.43 0.83
CA GLU A 58 -10.77 19.15 0.63
C GLU A 58 -10.15 18.84 -0.73
N VAL A 59 -10.04 17.55 -1.08
CA VAL A 59 -9.41 17.15 -2.35
C VAL A 59 -10.25 17.53 -3.56
N LYS A 60 -11.57 17.52 -3.42
CA LYS A 60 -12.49 17.93 -4.48
C LYS A 60 -12.33 19.41 -4.80
N GLU A 61 -12.09 20.25 -3.80
CA GLU A 61 -11.81 21.69 -3.97
C GLU A 61 -10.47 21.94 -4.66
N THR A 62 -9.46 21.08 -4.42
CA THR A 62 -8.15 21.21 -5.07
C THR A 62 -8.14 20.82 -6.56
N GLY A 63 -9.20 20.15 -7.04
CA GLY A 63 -9.30 19.66 -8.41
C GLY A 63 -8.45 18.41 -8.71
N ASN A 64 -7.82 17.79 -7.71
CA ASN A 64 -7.03 16.58 -7.91
C ASN A 64 -7.92 15.34 -8.06
N HIS A 65 -8.22 14.99 -9.32
CA HIS A 65 -9.13 13.90 -9.68
C HIS A 65 -8.66 12.52 -9.20
N LEU A 66 -7.37 12.18 -9.35
CA LEU A 66 -6.82 10.88 -8.95
C LEU A 66 -6.89 10.67 -7.42
N LEU A 67 -6.57 11.71 -6.64
CA LEU A 67 -6.74 11.66 -5.18
C LEU A 67 -8.22 11.61 -4.79
N THR A 68 -9.11 12.27 -5.54
CA THR A 68 -10.55 12.18 -5.33
C THR A 68 -11.05 10.73 -5.51
N ILE A 69 -10.62 10.05 -6.58
CA ILE A 69 -10.92 8.63 -6.79
C ILE A 69 -10.39 7.79 -5.62
N THR A 70 -9.18 8.09 -5.15
CA THR A 70 -8.56 7.38 -4.03
C THR A 70 -9.42 7.44 -2.77
N VAL A 71 -9.94 8.61 -2.39
CA VAL A 71 -10.83 8.72 -1.23
C VAL A 71 -12.17 8.00 -1.46
N LYS A 72 -12.71 8.04 -2.69
CA LYS A 72 -13.93 7.30 -3.04
C LYS A 72 -13.77 5.79 -2.82
N THR A 73 -12.58 5.21 -3.02
CA THR A 73 -12.31 3.80 -2.67
C THR A 73 -12.54 3.53 -1.19
N LYS A 74 -12.22 4.48 -0.30
CA LYS A 74 -12.41 4.33 1.15
C LYS A 74 -13.87 4.55 1.55
N LEU A 75 -14.58 5.42 0.86
CA LEU A 75 -16.01 5.67 1.10
C LEU A 75 -16.92 4.58 0.51
N GLY A 76 -16.39 3.72 -0.36
CA GLY A 76 -17.15 2.68 -1.05
C GLY A 76 -18.04 3.22 -2.19
N THR A 77 -17.76 4.44 -2.66
CA THR A 77 -18.58 5.15 -3.67
C THR A 77 -17.91 5.19 -5.04
N ILE A 78 -16.85 4.41 -5.24
CA ILE A 78 -16.12 4.34 -6.51
C ILE A 78 -16.90 3.56 -7.57
N SER A 79 -16.90 4.06 -8.80
CA SER A 79 -17.49 3.42 -9.97
C SER A 79 -16.47 2.56 -10.72
N GLN A 80 -16.96 1.58 -11.49
CA GLN A 80 -16.09 0.74 -12.33
C GLN A 80 -15.37 1.52 -13.44
N THR A 81 -15.94 2.65 -13.88
CA THR A 81 -15.30 3.57 -14.82
C THR A 81 -14.07 4.24 -14.20
N GLU A 82 -14.17 4.68 -12.93
CA GLU A 82 -13.04 5.27 -12.20
C GLU A 82 -11.96 4.24 -11.89
N VAL A 83 -12.34 2.99 -11.60
CA VAL A 83 -11.36 1.88 -11.42
C VAL A 83 -10.55 1.68 -12.70
N LYS A 84 -11.20 1.61 -13.86
CA LYS A 84 -10.54 1.48 -15.17
C LYS A 84 -9.67 2.69 -15.52
N GLU A 85 -10.06 3.88 -15.09
CA GLU A 85 -9.27 5.09 -15.27
C GLU A 85 -7.93 4.98 -14.54
N ILE A 86 -7.93 4.57 -13.26
CA ILE A 86 -6.70 4.35 -12.49
C ILE A 86 -5.86 3.23 -13.09
N GLU A 87 -6.49 2.12 -13.51
CA GLU A 87 -5.79 1.03 -14.19
C GLU A 87 -5.07 1.52 -15.45
N THR A 88 -5.76 2.29 -16.30
CA THR A 88 -5.20 2.83 -17.55
C THR A 88 -4.05 3.79 -17.25
N TYR A 89 -4.23 4.67 -16.26
CA TYR A 89 -3.18 5.58 -15.80
C TYR A 89 -1.93 4.80 -15.36
N LEU A 90 -2.09 3.84 -14.45
CA LEU A 90 -0.99 3.04 -13.93
C LEU A 90 -0.27 2.25 -15.02
N CYS A 91 -1.00 1.69 -15.99
CA CYS A 91 -0.44 0.97 -17.13
C CYS A 91 0.44 1.85 -18.02
N ASN A 92 0.09 3.13 -18.19
CA ASN A 92 0.80 4.07 -19.06
C ASN A 92 2.07 4.67 -18.43
N ILE A 93 2.26 4.53 -17.11
CA ILE A 93 3.46 5.00 -16.41
C ILE A 93 4.55 3.92 -16.45
N GLU A 94 5.75 4.32 -16.88
CA GLU A 94 6.93 3.44 -16.98
C GLU A 94 7.59 3.15 -15.63
N GLU A 95 7.74 4.16 -14.76
CA GLU A 95 8.32 4.02 -13.42
C GLU A 95 7.34 4.47 -12.35
N TRP A 96 7.12 3.63 -11.33
CA TRP A 96 6.14 3.92 -10.29
C TRP A 96 6.81 4.58 -9.09
N GLY A 97 6.40 5.82 -8.83
CA GLY A 97 6.73 6.53 -7.61
C GLY A 97 5.84 6.11 -6.44
N TYR A 98 5.98 6.81 -5.32
CA TYR A 98 5.17 6.52 -4.13
C TYR A 98 3.69 6.76 -4.38
N PHE A 99 3.37 7.73 -5.23
CA PHE A 99 2.00 8.05 -5.58
C PHE A 99 1.31 6.92 -6.34
N GLU A 100 1.91 6.43 -7.43
CA GLU A 100 1.37 5.33 -8.24
C GLU A 100 1.17 4.07 -7.39
N LEU A 101 2.15 3.77 -6.54
CA LEU A 101 2.06 2.67 -5.58
C LEU A 101 0.88 2.84 -4.62
N THR A 102 0.65 4.06 -4.15
CA THR A 102 -0.47 4.37 -3.25
C THR A 102 -1.81 4.22 -3.96
N LEU A 103 -1.95 4.74 -5.18
CA LEU A 103 -3.15 4.57 -6.01
C LEU A 103 -3.47 3.08 -6.21
N PHE A 104 -2.45 2.29 -6.59
CA PHE A 104 -2.63 0.86 -6.79
C PHE A 104 -3.06 0.15 -5.51
N TYR A 105 -2.40 0.44 -4.38
CA TYR A 105 -2.76 -0.14 -3.09
C TYR A 105 -4.23 0.11 -2.72
N PHE A 106 -4.76 1.31 -3.00
CA PHE A 106 -6.13 1.65 -2.67
C PHE A 106 -7.15 1.02 -3.62
N VAL A 107 -6.89 1.04 -4.93
CA VAL A 107 -7.82 0.51 -5.94
C VAL A 107 -7.84 -1.02 -5.98
N SER A 108 -6.80 -1.71 -5.50
CA SER A 108 -6.71 -3.17 -5.64
C SER A 108 -7.85 -3.97 -5.00
N ASP A 109 -8.61 -3.39 -4.06
CA ASP A 109 -9.81 -4.03 -3.51
C ASP A 109 -10.98 -4.17 -4.48
N TYR A 110 -10.94 -3.42 -5.60
CA TYR A 110 -11.97 -3.30 -6.62
C TYR A 110 -11.56 -3.91 -7.97
N LEU A 111 -10.32 -4.37 -8.08
CA LEU A 111 -9.81 -5.02 -9.29
C LEU A 111 -10.22 -6.49 -9.32
N ASN A 112 -10.55 -6.99 -10.51
CA ASN A 112 -10.64 -8.43 -10.73
C ASN A 112 -9.24 -9.06 -10.90
N VAL A 113 -9.19 -10.39 -10.88
CA VAL A 113 -7.95 -11.19 -10.97
C VAL A 113 -7.11 -10.82 -12.20
N ASN A 114 -7.75 -10.59 -13.35
CA ASN A 114 -7.06 -10.27 -14.61
C ASN A 114 -6.46 -8.85 -14.59
N GLN A 115 -7.20 -7.86 -14.08
CA GLN A 115 -6.71 -6.50 -13.93
C GLN A 115 -5.55 -6.44 -12.92
N LEU A 116 -5.67 -7.19 -11.83
CA LEU A 116 -4.61 -7.30 -10.84
C LEU A 116 -3.34 -7.92 -11.44
N GLU A 117 -3.49 -8.98 -12.22
CA GLU A 117 -2.37 -9.63 -12.92
C GLU A 117 -1.70 -8.70 -13.93
N LEU A 118 -2.48 -7.94 -14.70
CA LEU A 118 -1.96 -6.96 -15.65
C LEU A 118 -1.07 -5.91 -14.96
N LEU A 119 -1.53 -5.36 -13.83
CA LEU A 119 -0.76 -4.39 -13.05
C LEU A 119 0.47 -5.02 -12.38
N LEU A 120 0.41 -6.31 -12.03
CA LEU A 120 1.52 -7.02 -11.41
C LEU A 120 2.59 -7.50 -12.40
N PHE A 121 2.25 -7.68 -13.68
CA PHE A 121 3.13 -8.27 -14.69
C PHE A 121 4.49 -7.57 -14.84
N ASN A 122 4.56 -6.25 -14.63
CA ASN A 122 5.80 -5.46 -14.66
C ASN A 122 6.12 -4.80 -13.32
N PHE A 123 5.41 -5.17 -12.25
CA PHE A 123 5.48 -4.47 -10.96
C PHE A 123 6.91 -4.38 -10.41
N ASP A 124 7.66 -5.46 -10.56
CA ASP A 124 9.04 -5.53 -10.10
C ASP A 124 9.96 -4.55 -10.85
N LYS A 125 9.93 -4.60 -12.18
CA LYS A 125 10.73 -3.73 -13.06
C LYS A 125 10.40 -2.25 -12.85
N ARG A 126 9.12 -1.92 -12.65
CA ARG A 126 8.66 -0.54 -12.46
C ARG A 126 9.08 0.08 -11.13
N CYS A 127 9.49 -0.75 -10.16
CA CYS A 127 9.74 -0.32 -8.78
C CYS A 127 11.18 -0.62 -8.29
N GLU A 128 12.03 -1.19 -9.15
CA GLU A 128 13.37 -1.66 -8.80
C GLU A 128 14.22 -0.56 -8.14
N ASN A 129 14.15 0.66 -8.67
CA ASN A 129 14.91 1.82 -8.20
C ASN A 129 14.57 2.22 -6.75
N TYR A 130 13.38 1.91 -6.27
CA TYR A 130 12.87 2.38 -4.98
C TYR A 130 12.88 1.32 -3.87
N CYS A 131 13.24 0.07 -4.19
CA CYS A 131 13.18 -1.03 -3.20
C CYS A 131 14.13 -0.85 -2.00
N ARG A 132 15.14 0.02 -2.12
CA ARG A 132 16.09 0.35 -1.04
C ARG A 132 15.56 1.40 -0.07
N VAL A 133 14.57 2.20 -0.48
CA VAL A 133 13.98 3.24 0.37
C VAL A 133 12.86 2.62 1.21
N LEU A 134 12.98 2.69 2.54
CA LEU A 134 12.05 2.02 3.48
C LEU A 134 10.57 2.34 3.20
N LYS A 135 10.24 3.61 2.96
CA LYS A 135 8.88 4.09 2.65
C LYS A 135 8.27 3.34 1.45
N TYR A 136 9.04 3.21 0.37
CA TYR A 136 8.62 2.54 -0.86
C TYR A 136 8.58 1.02 -0.67
N ARG A 137 9.62 0.44 -0.06
CA ARG A 137 9.69 -0.99 0.24
C ARG A 137 8.47 -1.46 1.04
N ARG A 138 8.08 -0.72 2.09
CA ARG A 138 6.87 -1.02 2.87
C ARG A 138 5.61 -1.05 2.00
N ARG A 139 5.44 -0.04 1.13
CA ARG A 139 4.29 0.02 0.22
C ARG A 139 4.26 -1.14 -0.76
N LEU A 140 5.42 -1.48 -1.34
CA LEU A 140 5.56 -2.62 -2.25
C LEU A 140 5.14 -3.92 -1.58
N LEU A 141 5.60 -4.16 -0.35
CA LEU A 141 5.25 -5.35 0.41
C LEU A 141 3.77 -5.37 0.81
N GLN A 142 3.19 -4.24 1.20
CA GLN A 142 1.75 -4.12 1.46
C GLN A 142 0.92 -4.50 0.23
N ILE A 143 1.29 -4.00 -0.95
CA ILE A 143 0.63 -4.34 -2.21
C ILE A 143 0.78 -5.84 -2.49
N ALA A 144 2.00 -6.37 -2.41
CA ALA A 144 2.26 -7.78 -2.68
C ALA A 144 1.43 -8.70 -1.77
N TYR A 145 1.44 -8.47 -0.46
CA TYR A 145 0.70 -9.29 0.49
C TYR A 145 -0.83 -9.12 0.38
N LYS A 146 -1.30 -7.95 -0.02
CA LYS A 146 -2.70 -7.74 -0.37
C LYS A 146 -3.08 -8.51 -1.63
N SER A 147 -2.23 -8.52 -2.66
CA SER A 147 -2.43 -9.31 -3.88
C SER A 147 -2.45 -10.81 -3.59
N VAL A 148 -1.59 -11.30 -2.68
CA VAL A 148 -1.62 -12.68 -2.18
C VAL A 148 -2.99 -13.02 -1.60
N ALA A 149 -3.52 -12.15 -0.72
CA ALA A 149 -4.83 -12.35 -0.11
C ALA A 149 -5.95 -12.40 -1.17
N ILE A 150 -5.91 -11.51 -2.16
CA ILE A 150 -6.88 -11.48 -3.27
C ILE A 150 -6.80 -12.75 -4.11
N TYR A 151 -5.60 -13.16 -4.55
CA TYR A 151 -5.44 -14.39 -5.34
C TYR A 151 -5.87 -15.63 -4.56
N ALA A 152 -5.48 -15.75 -3.30
CA ALA A 152 -5.83 -16.89 -2.46
C ALA A 152 -7.35 -17.01 -2.27
N ALA A 153 -8.04 -15.90 -1.99
CA ALA A 153 -9.50 -15.89 -1.86
C ALA A 153 -10.25 -16.19 -3.18
N ASN A 154 -9.59 -16.04 -4.34
CA ASN A 154 -10.14 -16.41 -5.65
C ASN A 154 -9.71 -17.81 -6.13
N GLY A 155 -9.03 -18.60 -5.29
CA GLY A 155 -8.58 -19.95 -5.64
C GLY A 155 -7.27 -20.02 -6.44
N GLU A 156 -6.60 -18.89 -6.66
CA GLU A 156 -5.40 -18.77 -7.50
C GLU A 156 -4.11 -19.05 -6.71
N ARG A 157 -3.95 -20.28 -6.21
CA ARG A 157 -2.80 -20.67 -5.34
C ARG A 157 -1.45 -20.37 -5.96
N ALA A 158 -1.22 -20.78 -7.20
CA ALA A 158 0.08 -20.63 -7.86
C ALA A 158 0.48 -19.14 -8.02
N LYS A 159 -0.48 -18.26 -8.31
CA LYS A 159 -0.25 -16.82 -8.40
C LYS A 159 0.09 -16.24 -7.03
N ALA A 160 -0.66 -16.63 -5.99
CA ALA A 160 -0.40 -16.20 -4.61
C ALA A 160 1.02 -16.60 -4.14
N GLU A 161 1.44 -17.85 -4.39
CA GLU A 161 2.77 -18.34 -4.01
C GLU A 161 3.89 -17.65 -4.81
N ASN A 162 3.68 -17.38 -6.10
CA ASN A 162 4.64 -16.64 -6.93
C ASN A 162 4.90 -15.22 -6.38
N ILE A 163 3.84 -14.50 -5.98
CA ILE A 163 4.01 -13.18 -5.35
C ILE A 163 4.85 -13.27 -4.07
N LEU A 164 4.63 -14.29 -3.22
CA LEU A 164 5.45 -14.48 -2.02
C LEU A 164 6.93 -14.74 -2.37
N GLU A 165 7.20 -15.53 -3.41
CA GLU A 165 8.56 -15.81 -3.87
C GLU A 165 9.27 -14.53 -4.32
N MET A 166 8.60 -13.73 -5.16
CA MET A 166 9.12 -12.44 -5.63
C MET A 166 9.48 -11.52 -4.46
N THR A 167 8.70 -11.50 -3.38
CA THR A 167 9.00 -10.61 -2.24
C THR A 167 10.29 -10.94 -1.48
N LYS A 168 10.86 -12.15 -1.65
CA LYS A 168 12.09 -12.54 -0.94
C LYS A 168 13.25 -11.59 -1.20
N LYS A 169 13.39 -11.09 -2.43
CA LYS A 169 14.48 -10.17 -2.80
C LYS A 169 14.36 -8.80 -2.14
N TYR A 170 13.15 -8.33 -1.82
CA TYR A 170 12.96 -7.07 -1.10
C TYR A 170 13.34 -7.22 0.38
N ARG A 171 13.19 -8.43 0.93
CA ARG A 171 13.50 -8.73 2.34
C ARG A 171 15.00 -8.77 2.63
N THR A 172 15.83 -9.15 1.65
CA THR A 172 17.30 -9.16 1.83
C THR A 172 17.88 -7.75 2.03
N VAL A 173 17.16 -6.71 1.61
CA VAL A 173 17.55 -5.31 1.75
C VAL A 173 17.35 -4.79 3.18
N GLY A 174 16.54 -5.46 4.01
CA GLY A 174 16.34 -5.10 5.41
C GLY A 174 15.00 -5.55 5.97
N VAL A 175 14.99 -5.84 7.26
CA VAL A 175 13.82 -6.35 7.99
C VAL A 175 12.95 -5.18 8.45
N ASP A 176 11.66 -5.29 8.19
CA ASP A 176 10.63 -4.40 8.73
C ASP A 176 9.57 -5.24 9.44
N LEU A 177 9.47 -5.11 10.76
CA LEU A 177 8.59 -5.95 11.59
C LEU A 177 7.13 -5.87 11.13
N TYR A 178 6.66 -4.67 10.80
CA TYR A 178 5.31 -4.46 10.28
C TYR A 178 5.08 -5.26 8.99
N SER A 179 5.98 -5.16 8.01
CA SER A 179 5.87 -5.94 6.77
C SER A 179 5.96 -7.45 7.00
N GLU A 180 6.74 -7.92 7.98
CA GLU A 180 6.78 -9.35 8.33
C GLU A 180 5.44 -9.84 8.89
N VAL A 181 4.79 -9.06 9.74
CA VAL A 181 3.45 -9.40 10.23
C VAL A 181 2.45 -9.52 9.08
N LEU A 182 2.49 -8.59 8.11
CA LEU A 182 1.65 -8.68 6.91
C LEU A 182 1.95 -9.93 6.07
N ARG A 183 3.21 -10.34 6.00
CA ARG A 183 3.62 -11.59 5.35
C ARG A 183 3.04 -12.81 6.07
N HIS A 184 3.05 -12.80 7.40
CA HIS A 184 2.47 -13.88 8.21
C HIS A 184 0.96 -13.98 7.98
N LEU A 185 0.24 -12.85 7.93
CA LEU A 185 -1.17 -12.81 7.55
C LEU A 185 -1.38 -13.42 6.15
N ALA A 186 -0.63 -12.96 5.14
CA ALA A 186 -0.76 -13.47 3.77
C ALA A 186 -0.50 -14.98 3.65
N ARG A 187 0.48 -15.51 4.37
CA ARG A 187 0.74 -16.96 4.46
C ARG A 187 -0.38 -17.71 5.17
N GLY A 188 -0.92 -17.13 6.25
CA GLY A 188 -2.07 -17.69 6.96
C GLY A 188 -3.28 -17.83 6.03
N ILE A 189 -3.54 -16.85 5.16
CA ILE A 189 -4.64 -16.90 4.18
C ILE A 189 -4.43 -18.02 3.15
N ILE A 190 -3.21 -18.24 2.66
CA ILE A 190 -2.90 -19.36 1.75
C ILE A 190 -3.21 -20.70 2.44
N ILE A 191 -2.71 -20.87 3.67
CA ILE A 191 -2.93 -22.11 4.44
C ILE A 191 -4.42 -22.33 4.68
N PHE A 192 -5.15 -21.27 5.04
CA PHE A 192 -6.59 -21.32 5.27
C PHE A 192 -7.36 -21.81 4.03
N ASN A 193 -7.03 -21.26 2.85
CA ASN A 193 -7.78 -21.54 1.61
C ASN A 193 -7.37 -22.84 0.92
N PHE A 194 -6.12 -23.32 1.08
CA PHE A 194 -5.58 -24.41 0.25
C PHE A 194 -5.00 -25.60 1.02
N GLU A 195 -4.85 -25.52 2.35
CA GLU A 195 -4.22 -26.57 3.14
C GLU A 195 -5.10 -27.01 4.31
N ASN A 196 -5.25 -26.16 5.31
CA ASN A 196 -6.04 -26.44 6.51
C ASN A 196 -6.59 -25.12 7.07
N ALA A 197 -7.92 -25.00 7.11
CA ALA A 197 -8.60 -23.80 7.58
C ALA A 197 -8.26 -23.45 9.04
N GLU A 198 -8.25 -24.43 9.94
CA GLU A 198 -7.98 -24.22 11.37
C GLU A 198 -6.54 -23.72 11.59
N VAL A 199 -5.56 -24.39 10.98
CA VAL A 199 -4.14 -23.98 11.06
C VAL A 199 -3.91 -22.61 10.42
N GLY A 200 -4.62 -22.31 9.33
CA GLY A 200 -4.58 -21.00 8.69
C GLY A 200 -5.12 -19.91 9.60
N GLU A 201 -6.26 -20.15 10.24
CA GLU A 201 -6.89 -19.24 11.20
C GLU A 201 -6.02 -18.98 12.42
N GLU A 202 -5.41 -20.01 13.02
CA GLU A 202 -4.45 -19.88 14.12
C GLU A 202 -3.28 -18.96 13.74
N LYS A 203 -2.71 -19.13 12.55
CA LYS A 203 -1.60 -18.30 12.07
C LYS A 203 -2.01 -16.86 11.80
N ILE A 204 -3.23 -16.63 11.32
CA ILE A 204 -3.78 -15.28 11.14
C ILE A 204 -3.96 -14.61 12.50
N ASN A 205 -4.58 -15.31 13.46
CA ASN A 205 -4.82 -14.78 14.81
C ASN A 205 -3.51 -14.43 15.53
N TYR A 206 -2.51 -15.31 15.47
CA TYR A 206 -1.18 -15.04 16.02
C TYR A 206 -0.55 -13.76 15.44
N ALA A 207 -0.64 -13.57 14.12
CA ALA A 207 -0.12 -12.37 13.47
C ALA A 207 -0.91 -11.10 13.86
N LEU A 208 -2.22 -11.20 14.06
CA LEU A 208 -3.06 -10.10 14.54
C LEU A 208 -2.75 -9.74 16.00
N GLU A 209 -2.52 -10.73 16.87
CA GLU A 209 -2.12 -10.52 18.27
C GLU A 209 -0.76 -9.83 18.35
N THR A 210 0.19 -10.22 17.49
CA THR A 210 1.50 -9.57 17.40
C THR A 210 1.38 -8.06 17.13
N LEU A 211 0.39 -7.60 16.34
CA LEU A 211 0.17 -6.17 16.11
C LEU A 211 -0.25 -5.43 17.39
N GLU A 212 -1.07 -6.08 18.22
CA GLU A 212 -1.53 -5.52 19.49
C GLU A 212 -0.41 -5.45 20.52
N GLU A 213 0.45 -6.48 20.59
CA GLU A 213 1.62 -6.49 21.48
C GLU A 213 2.56 -5.31 21.22
N PHE A 214 2.69 -4.87 19.97
CA PHE A 214 3.47 -3.68 19.60
C PHE A 214 2.70 -2.35 19.76
N GLY A 215 1.56 -2.35 20.46
CA GLY A 215 0.74 -1.16 20.73
C GLY A 215 -0.21 -0.78 19.60
N GLY A 216 -0.39 -1.65 18.60
CA GLY A 216 -1.15 -1.39 17.38
C GLY A 216 -2.62 -1.82 17.43
N MET A 217 -3.36 -1.58 18.52
CA MET A 217 -4.76 -2.04 18.66
C MET A 217 -5.64 -1.61 17.47
N LYS A 218 -5.58 -0.34 17.06
CA LYS A 218 -6.32 0.16 15.89
C LYS A 218 -5.91 -0.54 14.58
N ILE A 219 -4.62 -0.86 14.44
CA ILE A 219 -4.07 -1.55 13.27
C ILE A 219 -4.55 -3.01 13.25
N LYS A 220 -4.59 -3.68 14.41
CA LYS A 220 -5.18 -5.01 14.56
C LYS A 220 -6.63 -5.02 14.11
N GLU A 221 -7.47 -4.14 14.67
CA GLU A 221 -8.89 -4.05 14.31
C GLU A 221 -9.10 -3.81 12.81
N PHE A 222 -8.28 -2.93 12.23
CA PHE A 222 -8.30 -2.67 10.80
C PHE A 222 -8.00 -3.91 9.97
N TYR A 223 -6.93 -4.65 10.29
CA TYR A 223 -6.58 -5.86 9.55
C TYR A 223 -7.55 -6.99 9.80
N GLN A 224 -8.09 -7.14 11.01
CA GLN A 224 -9.11 -8.12 11.33
C GLN A 224 -10.35 -7.96 10.44
N LYS A 225 -10.88 -6.73 10.32
CA LYS A 225 -11.98 -6.43 9.38
C LYS A 225 -11.63 -6.71 7.93
N LYS A 226 -10.38 -6.44 7.52
CA LYS A 226 -9.92 -6.79 6.17
C LYS A 226 -9.86 -8.30 5.96
N MET A 227 -9.41 -9.08 6.95
CA MET A 227 -9.31 -10.53 6.84
C MET A 227 -10.68 -11.19 6.66
N GLU A 228 -11.73 -10.68 7.30
CA GLU A 228 -13.11 -11.16 7.11
C GLU A 228 -13.55 -11.20 5.64
N LYS A 229 -13.02 -10.32 4.78
CA LYS A 229 -13.29 -10.32 3.33
C LYS A 229 -12.70 -11.55 2.62
N TYR A 230 -11.55 -12.04 3.09
CA TYR A 230 -10.79 -13.12 2.45
C TYR A 230 -11.08 -14.50 3.05
N LEU A 231 -11.71 -14.55 4.22
CA LEU A 231 -12.01 -15.79 4.96
C LEU A 231 -13.46 -16.28 4.78
N LYS A 232 -14.19 -15.75 3.79
CA LYS A 232 -15.53 -16.25 3.48
C LYS A 232 -15.44 -17.63 2.87
N LYS A 233 -15.91 -18.65 3.59
CA LYS A 233 -16.15 -19.98 3.01
C LYS A 233 -17.03 -19.80 1.78
N SER A 234 -16.51 -20.15 0.61
CA SER A 234 -17.35 -20.51 -0.53
C SER A 234 -18.24 -21.66 -0.05
N ILE A 235 -19.52 -21.36 0.21
CA ILE A 235 -20.55 -22.36 0.49
C ILE A 235 -20.81 -23.12 -0.81
#